data_AF-A0A2D7FQU0-F1
#
_entry.id   AF-A0A2D7FQU0-F1
#
_cell.length_a   1.000
_cell.length_b   1.000
_cell.length_c   1.000
_cell.angle_alpha   90.00
_cell.angle_beta   90.00
_cell.angle_gamma   90.00
#
_symmetry.space_group_name_H-M   'P 1'
#
loop_
_entity.id
_entity.type
_entity.pdbx_description
1 polymer ?
#
loop_
_entity_poly.entity_id
_entity_poly.type
_entity_poly.pdbx_seq_one_letter_code
_entity_poly.pdbx_strand_id
1 'polypeptide(L)'
;MGPPVLRSVVLETRAAEAVDELTASVDRFDEIHQAFEWLLAQNPDVGARYRDFRVYVVGADKVARTPEIWLVYSYDDKEISIRAIKAVSGEQPID
;
A
#
# COMPACT_ATOMS: atom_id res chain seq x y z
N MET A 1 19.39 0.82 21.83
CA MET A 1 18.27 0.89 20.86
C MET A 1 17.15 1.63 21.53
N GLY A 2 16.73 2.78 20.98
CA GLY A 2 15.50 3.44 21.44
C GLY A 2 14.26 2.63 21.03
N PRO A 3 13.09 2.92 21.61
CA PRO A 3 11.86 2.28 21.17
C PRO A 3 11.60 2.56 19.67
N PRO A 4 10.99 1.63 18.93
CA PRO A 4 10.61 1.88 17.54
C PRO A 4 9.65 3.08 17.50
N VAL A 5 10.04 4.12 16.77
CA VAL A 5 9.18 5.27 16.49
C VAL A 5 8.25 4.86 15.37
N LEU A 6 6.98 4.62 15.71
CA LEU A 6 5.94 4.40 14.72
C LEU A 6 5.61 5.73 14.04
N ARG A 7 5.60 5.72 12.71
CA ARG A 7 5.14 6.86 11.91
C ARG A 7 3.63 6.80 11.75
N SER A 8 2.99 7.97 11.71
CA SER A 8 1.59 8.08 11.30
C SER A 8 1.48 7.79 9.81
N VAL A 9 0.50 7.00 9.40
CA VAL A 9 0.17 6.81 7.99
C VAL A 9 -1.03 7.68 7.66
N VAL A 10 -0.89 8.51 6.63
CA VAL A 10 -1.92 9.47 6.18
C VAL A 10 -2.20 9.22 4.71
N LEU A 11 -3.48 9.14 4.35
CA LEU A 11 -3.94 9.02 2.98
C LEU A 11 -4.15 10.42 2.40
N GLU A 12 -3.54 10.72 1.25
CA GLU A 12 -3.98 11.85 0.42
C GLU A 12 -5.39 11.57 -0.13
N THR A 13 -6.13 12.61 -0.52
CA THR A 13 -7.54 12.50 -0.96
C THR A 13 -7.75 11.40 -2.02
N ARG A 14 -6.88 11.31 -3.02
CA ARG A 14 -6.98 10.26 -4.06
C ARG A 14 -6.70 8.85 -3.54
N ALA A 15 -5.81 8.70 -2.57
CA ALA A 15 -5.56 7.41 -1.94
C ALA A 15 -6.74 7.00 -1.07
N ALA A 16 -7.38 7.94 -0.36
CA ALA A 16 -8.59 7.67 0.42
C ALA A 16 -9.75 7.22 -0.47
N GLU A 17 -10.01 7.91 -1.58
CA GLU A 17 -11.01 7.51 -2.58
C GLU A 17 -10.72 6.10 -3.13
N ALA A 18 -9.47 5.80 -3.46
CA ALA A 18 -9.08 4.47 -3.92
C ALA A 18 -9.25 3.39 -2.84
N VAL A 19 -9.02 3.71 -1.56
CA VAL A 19 -9.27 2.77 -0.46
C VAL A 19 -10.75 2.45 -0.34
N ASP A 20 -11.62 3.45 -0.44
CA ASP A 20 -13.07 3.24 -0.40
C ASP A 20 -13.53 2.35 -1.57
N GLU A 21 -13.05 2.64 -2.79
CA GLU A 21 -13.36 1.85 -3.99
C GLU A 21 -12.86 0.39 -3.89
N LEU A 22 -11.63 0.20 -3.43
CA LEU A 22 -11.02 -1.13 -3.31
C LEU A 22 -11.62 -1.94 -2.18
N THR A 23 -11.98 -1.31 -1.07
CA THR A 23 -12.71 -1.97 0.03
C THR A 23 -14.06 -2.51 -0.45
N ALA A 24 -14.73 -1.80 -1.37
CA ALA A 24 -16.00 -2.22 -1.94
C ALA A 24 -15.88 -3.31 -3.02
N SER A 25 -14.71 -3.47 -3.65
CA SER A 25 -14.55 -4.27 -4.88
C SER A 25 -13.53 -5.41 -4.81
N VAL A 26 -12.67 -5.42 -3.78
CA VAL A 26 -11.61 -6.43 -3.61
C VAL A 26 -11.82 -7.16 -2.28
N ASP A 27 -11.98 -8.49 -2.37
CA ASP A 27 -12.13 -9.36 -1.20
C ASP A 27 -10.94 -9.16 -0.23
N ARG A 28 -11.26 -8.90 1.05
CA ARG A 28 -10.30 -8.75 2.16
C ARG A 28 -9.29 -7.60 1.96
N PHE A 29 -9.62 -6.61 1.15
CA PHE A 29 -8.75 -5.46 0.94
C PHE A 29 -8.48 -4.68 2.22
N ASP A 30 -9.45 -4.58 3.10
CA ASP A 30 -9.37 -4.01 4.44
C ASP A 30 -8.28 -4.66 5.31
N GLU A 31 -8.12 -5.98 5.25
CA GLU A 31 -7.02 -6.69 5.93
C GLU A 31 -5.66 -6.37 5.30
N ILE A 32 -5.59 -6.32 3.96
CA ILE A 32 -4.38 -5.96 3.21
C ILE A 32 -3.98 -4.51 3.53
N HIS A 33 -4.97 -3.62 3.59
CA HIS A 33 -4.82 -2.22 3.91
C HIS A 33 -4.15 -2.04 5.27
N GLN A 34 -4.74 -2.64 6.29
CA GLN A 34 -4.21 -2.59 7.65
C GLN A 34 -2.80 -3.20 7.74
N ALA A 35 -2.54 -4.28 7.01
CA ALA A 35 -1.22 -4.92 7.01
C ALA A 35 -0.14 -4.02 6.42
N PHE A 36 -0.39 -3.32 5.31
CA PHE A 36 0.60 -2.41 4.76
C PHE A 36 0.73 -1.13 5.59
N GLU A 37 -0.34 -0.62 6.22
CA GLU A 37 -0.22 0.54 7.12
C GLU A 37 0.73 0.23 8.28
N TRP A 38 0.56 -0.94 8.88
CA TRP A 38 1.45 -1.42 9.94
C TRP A 38 2.89 -1.60 9.47
N LEU A 39 3.08 -2.23 8.29
CA LEU A 39 4.40 -2.44 7.71
C LEU A 39 5.11 -1.12 7.41
N LEU A 40 4.42 -0.19 6.76
CA LEU A 40 4.97 1.11 6.38
C LEU A 40 5.33 1.91 7.63
N ALA A 41 4.44 1.96 8.63
CA ALA A 41 4.68 2.68 9.89
C ALA A 41 5.98 2.25 10.59
N GLN A 42 6.37 0.98 10.45
CA GLN A 42 7.60 0.42 11.01
C GLN A 42 8.81 0.49 10.08
N ASN A 43 8.59 0.25 8.79
CA ASN A 43 9.64 0.14 7.78
C ASN A 43 9.25 0.88 6.50
N PRO A 44 9.33 2.22 6.48
CA PRO A 44 8.98 3.01 5.30
C PRO A 44 9.96 2.80 4.14
N ASP A 45 11.13 2.19 4.37
CA ASP A 45 12.14 1.91 3.36
C ASP A 45 11.82 0.69 2.47
N VAL A 46 10.75 -0.07 2.78
CA VAL A 46 10.40 -1.34 2.10
C VAL A 46 10.10 -1.17 0.60
N GLY A 47 9.58 -0.01 0.18
CA GLY A 47 9.28 0.30 -1.21
C GLY A 47 10.52 0.70 -2.02
N ALA A 48 10.50 0.37 -3.31
CA ALA A 48 11.50 0.79 -4.27
C ALA A 48 11.47 2.31 -4.45
N ARG A 49 12.62 2.96 -4.40
CA ARG A 49 12.73 4.42 -4.57
C ARG A 49 12.53 4.83 -6.03
N TYR A 50 11.64 5.79 -6.26
CA TYR A 50 11.43 6.45 -7.55
C TYR A 50 11.34 7.97 -7.36
N ARG A 51 12.43 8.67 -7.71
CA ARG A 51 12.60 10.12 -7.45
C ARG A 51 12.41 10.44 -5.96
N ASP A 52 11.43 11.28 -5.64
CA ASP A 52 11.05 11.72 -4.29
C ASP A 52 10.01 10.81 -3.64
N PHE A 53 9.63 9.73 -4.32
CA PHE A 53 8.62 8.78 -3.87
C PHE A 53 9.19 7.38 -3.70
N ARG A 54 8.39 6.54 -3.07
CA ARG A 54 8.57 5.10 -3.03
C ARG A 54 7.35 4.40 -3.59
N VAL A 55 7.62 3.25 -4.20
CA VAL A 55 6.61 2.34 -4.73
C VAL A 55 6.72 1.03 -3.98
N TYR A 56 5.68 0.64 -3.28
CA TYR A 56 5.57 -0.67 -2.65
C TYR A 56 4.49 -1.49 -3.38
N VAL A 57 4.78 -2.76 -3.64
CA VAL A 57 3.89 -3.66 -4.38
C VAL A 57 3.57 -4.85 -3.48
N VAL A 58 2.28 -5.05 -3.21
CA VAL A 58 1.75 -6.27 -2.62
C VAL A 58 1.44 -7.21 -3.79
N GLY A 59 2.18 -8.31 -3.89
CA GLY A 59 1.97 -9.29 -4.96
C GLY A 59 0.57 -9.89 -4.93
N ALA A 60 0.06 -10.29 -6.10
CA ALA A 60 -1.21 -10.99 -6.20
C ALA A 60 -1.16 -12.37 -5.52
N ASP A 61 -2.26 -12.77 -4.89
CA ASP A 61 -2.45 -14.12 -4.35
C ASP A 61 -3.69 -14.77 -4.99
N LYS A 62 -3.46 -15.81 -5.79
CA LYS A 62 -4.54 -16.56 -6.47
C LYS A 62 -5.42 -17.36 -5.51
N VAL A 63 -4.86 -17.83 -4.40
CA VAL A 63 -5.59 -18.61 -3.39
C VAL A 63 -6.50 -17.69 -2.59
N ALA A 64 -5.97 -16.54 -2.18
CA ALA A 64 -6.74 -15.51 -1.49
C ALA A 64 -7.61 -14.65 -2.43
N ARG A 65 -7.47 -14.81 -3.75
CA ARG A 65 -8.14 -14.04 -4.81
C ARG A 65 -7.87 -12.54 -4.74
N THR A 66 -6.68 -12.17 -4.29
CA THR A 66 -6.30 -10.76 -4.13
C THR A 66 -5.49 -10.31 -5.34
N PRO A 67 -5.82 -9.16 -5.94
CA PRO A 67 -5.04 -8.60 -7.03
C PRO A 67 -3.70 -8.07 -6.51
N GLU A 68 -2.79 -7.76 -7.45
CA GLU A 68 -1.58 -7.04 -7.09
C GLU A 68 -1.94 -5.59 -6.71
N ILE A 69 -1.46 -5.09 -5.57
CA ILE A 69 -1.74 -3.73 -5.10
C ILE A 69 -0.46 -2.90 -5.14
N TRP A 70 -0.53 -1.74 -5.79
CA TRP A 70 0.54 -0.77 -5.90
C TRP A 70 0.26 0.42 -4.99
N LEU A 71 1.29 0.82 -4.23
CA LEU A 71 1.26 1.93 -3.28
C LEU A 71 2.34 2.93 -3.67
N VAL A 72 1.97 4.20 -3.85
CA VAL A 72 2.92 5.31 -4.03
C VAL A 72 2.89 6.17 -2.79
N TYR A 73 4.04 6.35 -2.15
CA TYR A 73 4.13 7.08 -0.89
C TYR A 73 5.44 7.87 -0.75
N SER A 74 5.45 8.83 0.16
CA SER A 74 6.62 9.55 0.66
C SER A 74 6.58 9.56 2.18
N TYR A 75 7.71 9.79 2.85
CA TYR A 75 7.73 9.84 4.31
C TYR A 75 8.84 10.77 4.83
N ASP A 76 8.66 11.23 6.06
CA ASP A 76 9.66 11.90 6.87
C ASP A 76 9.88 11.15 8.20
N ASP A 77 10.41 11.83 9.21
CA ASP A 77 10.69 11.22 10.51
C ASP A 77 9.42 10.89 11.32
N LYS A 78 8.26 11.42 10.95
CA LYS A 78 7.01 11.33 11.73
C LYS A 78 5.86 10.73 10.94
N GLU A 79 5.82 10.94 9.63
CA GLU A 79 4.66 10.66 8.81
C GLU A 79 5.01 9.94 7.52
N ILE A 80 4.09 9.10 7.07
CA ILE A 80 4.05 8.46 5.77
C ILE A 80 2.80 8.96 5.06
N SER A 81 2.99 9.65 3.95
CA SER A 81 1.91 10.16 3.10
C SER A 81 1.74 9.23 1.89
N ILE A 82 0.62 8.50 1.87
CA ILE A 82 0.24 7.64 0.75
C ILE A 82 -0.54 8.48 -0.26
N ARG A 83 -0.01 8.59 -1.47
CA ARG A 83 -0.52 9.48 -2.53
C ARG A 83 -1.47 8.78 -3.48
N ALA A 84 -1.20 7.52 -3.77
CA ALA A 84 -1.98 6.72 -4.69
C ALA A 84 -1.93 5.25 -4.30
N ILE A 85 -3.07 4.59 -4.46
CA ILE A 85 -3.24 3.15 -4.31
C ILE A 85 -3.91 2.65 -5.58
N LYS A 86 -3.46 1.52 -6.12
CA LYS A 86 -4.06 0.93 -7.31
C LYS A 86 -4.02 -0.58 -7.25
N ALA A 87 -5.17 -1.23 -7.47
CA ALA A 87 -5.19 -2.64 -7.83
C ALA A 87 -4.85 -2.81 -9.31
N VAL A 88 -3.94 -3.73 -9.61
CA VAL A 88 -3.58 -4.15 -10.95
C VAL A 88 -4.15 -5.53 -11.16
N SER A 89 -5.22 -5.59 -11.95
CA SER A 89 -5.80 -6.84 -12.43
C SER A 89 -4.77 -7.49 -13.34
N GLY A 90 -4.19 -8.61 -12.92
CA GLY A 90 -3.40 -9.44 -13.81
C GLY A 90 -4.32 -10.12 -14.83
N GLU A 91 -4.51 -9.53 -16.01
CA GLU A 91 -4.75 -10.37 -17.19
C GLU A 91 -3.47 -11.15 -17.44
N GLN A 92 -3.37 -12.35 -16.87
CA GLN A 92 -2.46 -13.33 -17.44
C GLN A 92 -3.11 -13.81 -18.74
N PRO A 93 -2.43 -13.70 -19.91
CA PRO A 93 -2.90 -14.41 -21.08
C PRO A 93 -2.99 -15.88 -20.72
N ILE A 94 -4.17 -16.45 -20.96
CA ILE A 94 -4.37 -17.89 -20.90
C ILE A 94 -3.72 -18.42 -22.18
N ASP A 95 -2.49 -18.93 -22.07
CA ASP A 95 -1.92 -19.84 -23.08
C ASP A 95 -2.52 -21.25 -22.89
#